data_AF-A0A967N6Y5-F1
#
_entry.id   AF-A0A967N6Y5-F1
#
_cell.length_a   1.000
_cell.length_b   1.000
_cell.length_c   1.000
_cell.angle_alpha   90.00
_cell.angle_beta   90.00
_cell.angle_gamma   90.00
#
_symmetry.space_group_name_H-M   'P 1'
#
loop_
_entity.id
_entity.type
_entity.pdbx_description
1 polymer ?
#
loop_
_entity_poly.entity_id
_entity_poly.type
_entity_poly.pdbx_seq_one_letter_code
_entity_poly.pdbx_strand_id
1 'polypeptide(L)'
;MNSVDHWLEERLPAVPPVLRSRLHRSEGPAEGVVWTLLARGRAALHDAVVRPGRNRKAAFHLLAADAYLTWACEAAAEEEDPGDALAALIQSVGSS
;
A
#
# COMPACT_ATOMS: atom_id res chain seq x y z
N MET A 1 -10.95 -15.00 6.63
CA MET A 1 -10.70 -13.61 7.05
C MET A 1 -9.47 -13.11 6.31
N ASN A 2 -9.59 -12.69 5.04
CA ASN A 2 -8.47 -12.10 4.27
C ASN A 2 -8.66 -10.59 4.16
N SER A 3 -8.65 -9.91 5.30
CA SER A 3 -8.65 -8.45 5.34
C SER A 3 -7.23 -7.94 5.40
N VAL A 4 -6.93 -6.89 4.63
CA VAL A 4 -5.66 -6.17 4.71
C VAL A 4 -5.34 -5.69 6.13
N ASP A 5 -6.35 -5.38 6.93
CA ASP A 5 -6.14 -4.90 8.30
C ASP A 5 -5.60 -6.03 9.19
N HIS A 6 -6.08 -7.27 9.00
CA HIS A 6 -5.54 -8.46 9.67
C HIS A 6 -4.12 -8.78 9.18
N TRP A 7 -3.86 -8.67 7.88
CA TRP A 7 -2.50 -8.86 7.35
C TRP A 7 -1.51 -7.84 7.93
N LEU A 8 -1.91 -6.57 8.09
CA LEU A 8 -1.10 -5.53 8.72
C LEU A 8 -0.91 -5.70 10.24
N GLU A 9 -1.79 -6.45 10.90
CA GLU A 9 -1.67 -6.83 12.32
C GLU A 9 -0.65 -7.94 12.53
N GLU A 10 -0.67 -8.95 11.65
CA GLU A 10 0.19 -10.14 11.76
C GLU A 10 1.56 -9.99 11.08
N ARG A 11 1.75 -8.99 10.19
CA ARG A 11 3.01 -8.85 9.43
C ARG A 11 4.24 -8.63 10.31
N LEU A 12 5.38 -9.16 9.86
CA LEU A 12 6.69 -8.94 10.44
C LEU A 12 7.66 -8.34 9.40
N PRO A 13 8.37 -7.24 9.72
CA PRO A 13 8.32 -6.48 10.97
C PRO A 13 6.98 -5.73 11.14
N ALA A 14 6.53 -5.57 12.38
CA ALA A 14 5.28 -4.88 12.68
C ALA A 14 5.25 -3.44 12.12
N VAL A 15 4.07 -2.95 11.74
CA VAL A 15 3.91 -1.58 11.25
C VAL A 15 4.38 -0.57 12.31
N PRO A 16 5.32 0.34 11.99
CA PRO A 16 5.79 1.34 12.93
C PRO A 16 4.63 2.18 13.51
N PRO A 17 4.56 2.43 14.83
CA PRO A 17 3.43 3.13 15.46
C PRO A 17 3.15 4.51 14.85
N VAL A 18 4.22 5.21 14.50
CA VAL A 18 4.18 6.54 13.86
C VAL A 18 3.53 6.50 12.46
N LEU A 19 3.64 5.37 11.76
CA LEU A 19 3.02 5.17 10.46
C LEU A 19 1.58 4.67 10.62
N ARG A 20 1.34 3.81 11.62
CA ARG A 20 0.03 3.21 11.90
C ARG A 20 -1.06 4.25 12.08
N SER A 21 -0.79 5.34 12.79
CA SER A 21 -1.75 6.45 12.99
C SER A 21 -2.03 7.27 11.71
N ARG A 22 -1.32 7.00 10.61
CA ARG A 22 -1.37 7.75 9.35
C ARG A 22 -1.77 6.87 8.16
N LEU A 23 -1.97 5.57 8.38
CA LEU A 23 -2.47 4.65 7.36
C LEU A 23 -3.93 5.00 7.06
N HIS A 24 -4.19 5.34 5.79
CA HIS A 24 -5.53 5.65 5.32
C HIS A 24 -6.26 4.34 5.06
N ARG A 25 -7.48 4.22 5.60
CA ARG A 25 -8.40 3.17 5.20
C ARG A 25 -9.09 3.66 3.92
N SER A 26 -8.53 3.39 2.75
CA SER A 26 -9.26 3.69 1.52
C SER A 26 -10.39 2.65 1.39
N GLU A 27 -11.61 3.13 1.19
CA GLU A 27 -12.74 2.30 0.81
C GLU A 27 -12.81 2.30 -0.72
N GLY A 28 -12.54 1.15 -1.32
CA GLY A 28 -12.60 0.93 -2.76
C GLY A 28 -12.74 -0.56 -3.04
N PRO A 29 -13.21 -0.96 -4.23
CA PRO A 29 -13.58 -2.34 -4.54
C PRO A 29 -12.37 -3.27 -4.77
N ALA A 30 -11.21 -2.98 -4.18
CA ALA A 30 -10.05 -3.83 -4.31
C ALA A 30 -10.27 -5.15 -3.53
N GLU A 31 -10.28 -6.26 -4.25
CA GLU A 31 -10.42 -7.59 -3.65
C GLU A 31 -9.05 -8.19 -3.39
N GLY A 32 -8.83 -8.74 -2.19
CA GLY A 32 -7.55 -9.31 -1.78
C GLY A 32 -6.55 -8.31 -1.18
N VAL A 33 -5.58 -8.84 -0.44
CA VAL A 33 -4.61 -8.05 0.33
C VAL A 33 -3.71 -7.23 -0.60
N VAL A 34 -3.16 -7.86 -1.64
CA VAL A 34 -2.27 -7.22 -2.63
C VAL A 34 -2.91 -5.98 -3.24
N TRP A 35 -4.10 -6.14 -3.83
CA TRP A 35 -4.79 -5.06 -4.54
C TRP A 35 -5.29 -3.97 -3.60
N THR A 36 -5.67 -4.32 -2.38
CA THR A 36 -6.07 -3.33 -1.37
C THR A 36 -4.88 -2.47 -0.93
N LEU A 37 -3.71 -3.08 -0.70
CA LEU A 37 -2.48 -2.37 -0.36
C LEU A 37 -2.06 -1.44 -1.51
N LEU A 38 -2.10 -1.92 -2.75
CA LEU A 38 -1.80 -1.12 -3.93
C LEU A 38 -2.75 0.09 -4.05
N ALA A 39 -4.06 -0.11 -3.90
CA ALA A 39 -5.04 0.97 -3.97
C ALA A 39 -4.79 2.05 -2.91
N ARG A 40 -4.52 1.63 -1.65
CA ARG A 40 -4.17 2.54 -0.56
C ARG A 40 -2.86 3.29 -0.84
N GLY A 41 -1.87 2.61 -1.43
CA GLY A 41 -0.60 3.21 -1.85
C GLY A 41 -0.78 4.29 -2.91
N ARG A 42 -1.58 4.03 -3.96
CA ARG A 42 -1.90 5.01 -5.01
C ARG A 42 -2.62 6.24 -4.46
N ALA A 43 -3.59 6.05 -3.56
CA ALA A 43 -4.30 7.15 -2.92
C ALA A 43 -3.35 8.03 -2.09
N ALA A 44 -2.47 7.42 -1.28
CA ALA A 44 -1.48 8.15 -0.49
C ALA A 44 -0.47 8.90 -1.38
N LEU A 45 -0.05 8.30 -2.50
CA LEU A 45 0.84 8.96 -3.45
C LEU A 45 0.18 10.18 -4.10
N HIS A 46 -1.08 10.03 -4.53
CA HIS A 46 -1.88 11.14 -5.04
C HIS A 46 -1.95 12.29 -4.03
N ASP A 47 -2.27 12.00 -2.76
CA ASP A 47 -2.34 13.01 -1.69
C ASP A 47 -1.00 13.72 -1.42
N ALA A 48 0.12 13.02 -1.62
CA ALA A 48 1.45 13.61 -1.55
C ALA A 48 1.71 14.57 -2.73
N VAL A 49 1.34 14.17 -3.95
CA VAL A 49 1.58 14.92 -5.19
C VAL A 49 0.75 16.20 -5.26
N VAL A 50 -0.52 16.17 -4.83
CA VAL A 50 -1.41 17.35 -4.87
C VAL A 50 -1.05 18.43 -3.82
N ARG A 51 -0.01 18.21 -3.00
CA ARG A 51 0.47 19.13 -1.96
C ARG A 51 1.97 19.43 -2.10
N PRO A 52 2.41 20.08 -3.19
CA PRO A 52 3.83 20.33 -3.43
C PRO A 52 4.47 21.27 -2.39
N GLY A 53 5.81 21.18 -2.23
CA GLY A 53 6.61 22.08 -1.39
C GLY A 53 7.03 21.49 -0.02
N ARG A 54 7.47 22.34 0.91
CA ARG A 54 7.94 21.95 2.26
C ARG A 54 6.77 21.61 3.20
N ASN A 55 5.93 20.66 2.78
CA ASN A 55 4.74 20.26 3.52
C ASN A 55 4.99 18.94 4.27
N ARG A 56 5.09 19.02 5.59
CA ARG A 56 5.29 17.84 6.45
C ARG A 56 4.18 16.79 6.29
N LYS A 57 2.94 17.20 6.00
CA LYS A 57 1.85 16.25 5.75
C LYS A 57 2.07 15.49 4.44
N ALA A 58 2.49 16.18 3.37
CA ALA A 58 2.82 15.53 2.10
C ALA A 58 3.95 14.50 2.25
N ALA A 59 4.98 14.81 3.05
CA ALA A 59 6.05 13.86 3.36
C ALA A 59 5.53 12.58 4.06
N PHE A 60 4.56 12.70 4.97
CA PHE A 60 3.94 11.52 5.59
C PHE A 60 3.07 10.72 4.62
N HIS A 61 2.36 11.37 3.71
CA HIS A 61 1.62 10.68 2.65
C HIS A 61 2.58 9.91 1.73
N LEU A 62 3.73 10.48 1.40
CA LEU A 62 4.76 9.79 0.61
C LEU A 62 5.32 8.57 1.34
N LEU A 63 5.62 8.67 2.64
CA LEU A 63 6.06 7.52 3.45
C LEU A 63 4.97 6.43 3.56
N ALA A 64 3.70 6.82 3.64
CA ALA A 64 2.60 5.86 3.64
C ALA A 64 2.46 5.16 2.28
N ALA A 65 2.62 5.90 1.19
CA ALA A 65 2.61 5.33 -0.16
C ALA A 65 3.73 4.30 -0.34
N ASP A 66 4.97 4.67 0.02
CA ASP A 66 6.14 3.80 -0.04
C ASP A 66 5.94 2.48 0.74
N ALA A 67 5.44 2.59 1.97
CA ALA A 67 5.14 1.43 2.79
C ALA A 67 4.05 0.54 2.18
N TYR A 68 2.93 1.12 1.73
CA TYR A 68 1.86 0.35 1.10
C TYR A 68 2.31 -0.38 -0.17
N LEU A 69 3.15 0.25 -0.99
CA LEU A 69 3.69 -0.38 -2.20
C LEU A 69 4.65 -1.52 -1.86
N THR A 70 5.50 -1.32 -0.85
CA THR A 70 6.38 -2.39 -0.35
C THR A 70 5.56 -3.58 0.16
N TRP A 71 4.52 -3.31 0.97
CA TRP A 71 3.66 -4.35 1.50
C TRP A 71 2.83 -5.06 0.43
N ALA A 72 2.42 -4.35 -0.63
CA ALA A 72 1.75 -4.98 -1.77
C ALA A 72 2.68 -5.99 -2.46
N CYS A 73 3.97 -5.67 -2.61
CA CYS A 73 4.97 -6.61 -3.12
C CYS A 73 5.22 -7.79 -2.17
N GLU A 74 5.31 -7.53 -0.85
CA GLU A 74 5.45 -8.59 0.16
C GLU A 74 4.25 -9.56 0.12
N ALA A 75 3.02 -9.02 0.10
CA ALA A 75 1.81 -9.83 0.00
C ALA A 75 1.75 -10.60 -1.33
N ALA A 76 2.17 -10.01 -2.44
CA ALA A 76 2.24 -10.72 -3.73
C ALA A 76 3.26 -11.86 -3.70
N ALA A 77 4.34 -11.73 -2.93
CA ALA A 77 5.33 -12.78 -2.75
C ALA A 77 4.84 -13.96 -1.88
N GLU A 78 3.73 -13.77 -1.14
CA GLU A 78 3.08 -14.80 -0.32
C GLU A 78 1.95 -15.55 -1.05
N GLU A 79 1.57 -15.13 -2.26
CA GLU A 79 0.55 -15.79 -3.08
C GLU A 79 1.04 -17.14 -3.64
N GLU A 80 0.11 -17.95 -4.15
CA GLU A 80 0.42 -19.27 -4.72
C GLU A 80 1.35 -19.19 -5.95
N ASP A 81 1.18 -18.17 -6.79
CA ASP A 81 2.08 -17.84 -7.90
C ASP A 81 2.67 -16.41 -7.73
N PRO A 82 3.80 -16.28 -7.03
CA PRO A 82 4.44 -14.98 -6.79
C PRO A 82 4.87 -14.25 -8.07
N GLY A 83 5.26 -15.00 -9.11
CA GLY A 83 5.75 -14.43 -10.37
C GLY A 83 4.62 -13.72 -11.11
N ASP A 84 3.49 -14.39 -11.26
CA ASP A 84 2.31 -13.84 -11.90
C ASP A 84 1.69 -12.70 -11.07
N ALA A 85 1.65 -12.83 -9.74
CA ALA A 85 1.14 -11.79 -8.85
C ALA A 85 1.96 -10.49 -8.93
N LEU A 86 3.30 -10.58 -8.89
CA LEU A 86 4.18 -9.43 -9.05
C LEU A 86 4.11 -8.82 -10.45
N ALA A 87 4.04 -9.65 -11.50
CA ALA A 87 3.89 -9.18 -12.87
C ALA A 87 2.58 -8.39 -13.07
N ALA A 88 1.47 -8.90 -12.53
CA ALA A 88 0.18 -8.21 -12.55
C ALA A 88 0.24 -6.87 -11.79
N LEU A 89 0.87 -6.85 -10.62
CA LEU A 89 1.08 -5.63 -9.83
C LEU A 89 1.85 -4.58 -10.63
N ILE A 90 2.97 -4.94 -11.27
CA ILE A 90 3.78 -4.01 -12.07
C ILE A 90 2.98 -3.46 -13.26
N GLN A 91 2.26 -4.32 -13.99
CA GLN A 91 1.44 -3.91 -15.14
C GLN A 91 0.35 -2.90 -14.74
N SER A 92 -0.25 -3.08 -13.56
CA SER A 92 -1.26 -2.16 -13.05
C SER A 92 -0.73 -0.75 -12.74
N VAL A 93 0.56 -0.63 -12.39
CA VAL A 93 1.23 0.66 -12.13
C VAL A 93 1.58 1.35 -13.45
N GLY A 94 2.06 0.60 -14.45
CA GLY A 94 2.49 1.12 -15.75
C GLY A 94 1.37 1.57 -16.69
N SER A 95 0.11 1.24 -16.37
CA SER A 95 -1.06 1.52 -17.21
C SER A 95 -1.79 2.84 -16.87
N SER A 96 -1.14 3.75 -16.12
CA SER A 96 -1.72 5.06 -15.72
C SER A 96 -1.57 6.15 -16.77
#